data_AF-A0A7C5PX62-F1
#
_entry.id   AF-A0A7C5PX62-F1
#
_cell.length_a   1.000
_cell.length_b   1.000
_cell.length_c   1.000
_cell.angle_alpha   90.00
_cell.angle_beta   90.00
_cell.angle_gamma   90.00
#
_symmetry.space_group_name_H-M   'P 1'
#
loop_
_entity.id
_entity.type
_entity.pdbx_description
1 polymer ?
#
loop_
_entity_poly.entity_id
_entity_poly.type
_entity_poly.pdbx_seq_one_letter_code
_entity_poly.pdbx_strand_id
1 'polypeptide(L)'
;MKISHDETSSLRAPVIEVPAHRNILQYTAEHILNTSGDASPDFSDLSVLLPHSHASEQFNLALSRSLDSSTSAIIPPWSGTLKSWVKQFVDNEHPDHQIISEQSRQLLFIEALQLHPGLFKEENKWQVTQALLGLFDELSLNQQNLFASEEEWQLQLQQAYGIEHPHEHLLYESKLVHTLWHAWKKQLSENKLYDETGDYLSRLSNACTVIDEQQFFLVIGFSSYTKTEQSFIQNLVGRKQCSIIAVTDTIETTSSEHTVFSDFINETFSYRTGSIKSRALRYRNQPPEKSSTDMLFSTYLASNEEEQIRAIDYHVRLNTLEGKRIAIISEDRKLSRRLRALLERAGIQLQDNAGWSLATTQAASIIERWLQCIEEDFSAYPLL
;
A
#
# COMPACT_ATOMS: atom_id res chain seq x y z
N MET A 1 -16.64 -19.97 16.14
CA MET A 1 -17.26 -20.82 15.09
C MET A 1 -16.58 -20.46 13.78
N LYS A 2 -16.18 -21.48 13.00
CA LYS A 2 -15.28 -21.36 11.84
C LYS A 2 -15.72 -20.24 10.89
N ILE A 3 -14.91 -19.20 10.75
CA ILE A 3 -14.89 -18.43 9.50
C ILE A 3 -13.88 -19.15 8.63
N SER A 4 -14.40 -20.11 7.87
CA SER A 4 -13.74 -20.63 6.69
C SER A 4 -13.50 -19.45 5.74
N HIS A 5 -12.31 -18.87 5.77
CA HIS A 5 -11.74 -18.21 4.59
C HIS A 5 -11.34 -19.30 3.59
N ASP A 6 -12.36 -19.99 3.08
CA ASP A 6 -12.24 -21.02 2.05
C ASP A 6 -13.16 -20.62 0.90
N GLU A 7 -12.91 -19.42 0.38
CA GLU A 7 -13.36 -18.96 -0.94
C GLU A 7 -12.18 -18.33 -1.67
N THR A 8 -11.05 -19.04 -1.72
CA THR A 8 -10.05 -18.88 -2.79
C THR A 8 -10.27 -19.99 -3.81
N SER A 9 -11.43 -19.99 -4.45
CA SER A 9 -11.69 -20.75 -5.67
C SER A 9 -11.59 -19.79 -6.85
N SER A 10 -10.38 -19.55 -7.34
CA SER A 10 -10.14 -19.01 -8.69
C SER A 10 -8.66 -19.16 -9.03
N LEU A 11 -8.36 -20.00 -10.02
CA LEU A 11 -7.10 -20.13 -10.77
C LEU A 11 -5.81 -20.02 -9.93
N ARG A 12 -5.19 -21.17 -9.62
CA ARG A 12 -3.79 -21.20 -9.13
C ARG A 12 -2.90 -20.63 -10.23
N ALA A 13 -2.61 -19.34 -10.16
CA ALA A 13 -1.58 -18.69 -10.92
C ALA A 13 -0.25 -19.44 -10.73
N PRO A 14 0.68 -19.41 -11.70
CA PRO A 14 2.06 -19.80 -11.43
C PRO A 14 2.65 -18.81 -10.43
N VAL A 15 2.58 -19.17 -9.15
CA VAL A 15 3.19 -18.40 -8.06
C VAL A 15 4.64 -18.87 -7.95
N ILE A 16 5.56 -17.94 -8.18
CA ILE A 16 6.98 -18.12 -7.96
C ILE A 16 7.23 -17.72 -6.50
N GLU A 17 7.56 -18.73 -5.70
CA GLU A 17 7.80 -18.59 -4.27
C GLU A 17 9.24 -18.16 -4.01
N VAL A 18 9.41 -17.01 -3.36
CA VAL A 18 10.72 -16.48 -2.96
C VAL A 18 10.98 -16.83 -1.50
N PRO A 19 12.09 -17.51 -1.19
CA PRO A 19 12.44 -17.81 0.20
C PRO A 19 12.50 -16.54 1.06
N ALA A 20 11.89 -16.57 2.25
CA ALA A 20 11.80 -15.41 3.14
C ALA A 20 13.14 -14.75 3.53
N HIS A 21 14.26 -15.49 3.45
CA HIS A 21 15.60 -14.95 3.74
C HIS A 21 16.22 -14.20 2.54
N ARG A 22 15.65 -14.32 1.34
CA ARG A 22 16.15 -13.64 0.13
C ARG A 22 15.40 -12.33 -0.11
N ASN A 23 16.12 -11.36 -0.67
CA ASN A 23 15.50 -10.13 -1.13
C ASN A 23 14.64 -10.42 -2.38
N ILE A 24 13.34 -10.13 -2.31
CA ILE A 24 12.39 -10.40 -3.40
C ILE A 24 12.72 -9.67 -4.70
N LEU A 25 13.22 -8.43 -4.63
CA LEU A 25 13.59 -7.65 -5.82
C LEU A 25 14.83 -8.24 -6.49
N GLN A 26 15.83 -8.63 -5.68
CA GLN A 26 17.04 -9.29 -6.15
C GLN A 26 16.72 -10.65 -6.81
N TYR A 27 15.89 -11.46 -6.15
CA TYR A 27 15.43 -12.72 -6.71
C TYR A 27 14.66 -12.52 -8.04
N THR A 28 13.79 -11.52 -8.10
CA THR A 28 13.03 -11.20 -9.31
C THR A 28 13.96 -10.81 -10.46
N ALA A 29 14.97 -9.98 -10.20
CA ALA A 29 15.97 -9.60 -11.19
C ALA A 29 16.76 -10.81 -11.71
N GLU A 30 17.23 -11.68 -10.81
CA GLU A 30 17.93 -12.93 -11.18
C GLU A 30 17.02 -13.86 -12.00
N HIS A 31 15.74 -13.95 -11.63
CA HIS A 31 14.76 -14.77 -12.34
C HIS A 31 14.53 -14.29 -13.77
N ILE A 32 14.45 -12.98 -14.00
CA ILE A 32 14.30 -12.39 -15.34
C ILE A 32 15.49 -12.76 -16.22
N LEU A 33 16.72 -12.59 -15.72
CA LEU A 33 17.93 -12.88 -16.49
C LEU A 33 18.09 -14.38 -16.79
N ASN A 34 17.79 -15.24 -15.81
CA ASN A 34 17.92 -16.69 -15.96
C ASN A 34 16.86 -17.29 -16.91
N THR A 35 15.67 -16.71 -16.98
CA THR A 35 14.55 -17.24 -17.79
C THR A 35 14.70 -16.89 -19.26
N SER A 36 15.38 -15.79 -19.59
CA SER A 36 15.52 -15.30 -20.97
C SER A 36 16.71 -15.89 -21.75
N GLY A 37 17.55 -16.71 -21.11
CA GLY A 37 18.72 -17.35 -21.72
C GLY A 37 19.80 -16.36 -22.20
N ASP A 38 20.90 -16.88 -22.77
CA ASP A 38 22.07 -16.11 -23.22
C ASP A 38 21.80 -15.10 -24.37
N ALA A 39 20.57 -14.98 -24.86
CA ALA A 39 20.30 -14.40 -26.19
C ALA A 39 19.37 -13.18 -26.25
N SER A 40 18.72 -12.72 -25.16
CA SER A 40 17.92 -11.48 -25.23
C SER A 40 18.44 -10.40 -24.30
N PRO A 41 19.16 -9.39 -24.82
CA PRO A 41 19.40 -8.15 -24.09
C PRO A 41 18.18 -7.22 -24.10
N ASP A 42 17.04 -7.63 -24.68
CA ASP A 42 15.83 -6.80 -24.75
C ASP A 42 14.72 -7.38 -23.87
N PHE A 43 14.28 -6.57 -22.89
CA PHE A 43 13.17 -6.85 -21.98
C PHE A 43 12.03 -5.84 -22.13
N SER A 44 11.93 -5.12 -23.25
CA SER A 44 10.91 -4.08 -23.47
C SER A 44 9.47 -4.63 -23.37
N ASP A 45 9.26 -5.89 -23.75
CA ASP A 45 7.95 -6.55 -23.69
C ASP A 45 7.58 -7.01 -22.26
N LEU A 46 8.48 -6.86 -21.29
CA LEU A 46 8.29 -7.27 -19.91
C LEU A 46 7.94 -6.06 -19.03
N SER A 47 6.86 -6.18 -18.27
CA SER A 47 6.42 -5.20 -17.28
C SER A 47 6.45 -5.80 -15.86
N VAL A 48 7.24 -5.19 -14.97
CA VAL A 48 7.35 -5.59 -13.56
C VAL A 48 6.49 -4.67 -12.70
N LEU A 49 5.40 -5.22 -12.18
CA LEU A 49 4.45 -4.54 -11.30
C LEU A 49 4.91 -4.64 -9.84
N LEU A 50 5.31 -3.49 -9.31
CA LEU A 50 5.87 -3.31 -7.97
C LEU A 50 4.81 -2.81 -6.98
N PRO A 51 4.90 -3.17 -5.69
CA PRO A 51 3.90 -2.81 -4.69
C PRO A 51 3.84 -1.30 -4.40
N HIS A 52 4.96 -0.57 -4.56
CA HIS A 52 5.03 0.87 -4.34
C HIS A 52 6.11 1.53 -5.20
N SER A 53 6.00 2.84 -5.44
CA SER A 53 6.89 3.61 -6.31
C SER A 53 8.36 3.56 -5.86
N HIS A 54 8.63 3.58 -4.56
CA HIS A 54 10.00 3.51 -4.01
C HIS A 54 10.74 2.20 -4.33
N ALA A 55 10.04 1.13 -4.73
CA ALA A 55 10.67 -0.14 -5.08
C ALA A 55 11.31 -0.09 -6.48
N SER A 56 10.90 0.84 -7.37
CA SER A 56 11.39 0.89 -8.75
C SER A 56 12.89 1.15 -8.82
N GLU A 57 13.40 2.14 -8.07
CA GLU A 57 14.83 2.43 -8.00
C GLU A 57 15.62 1.24 -7.44
N GLN A 58 15.13 0.63 -6.35
CA GLN A 58 15.77 -0.53 -5.73
C GLN A 58 15.78 -1.75 -6.66
N PHE A 59 14.72 -1.94 -7.44
CA PHE A 59 14.63 -3.00 -8.43
C PHE A 59 15.61 -2.77 -9.59
N ASN A 60 15.72 -1.54 -10.10
CA ASN A 60 16.71 -1.21 -11.14
C ASN A 60 18.15 -1.43 -10.66
N LEU A 61 18.44 -1.09 -9.39
CA LEU A 61 19.73 -1.40 -8.77
C LEU A 61 19.95 -2.92 -8.64
N ALA A 62 18.92 -3.68 -8.25
CA ALA A 62 18.99 -5.13 -8.19
C ALA A 62 19.28 -5.74 -9.57
N LEU A 63 18.58 -5.29 -10.61
CA LEU A 63 18.81 -5.69 -12.00
C LEU A 63 20.25 -5.42 -12.43
N SER A 64 20.77 -4.22 -12.15
CA SER A 64 22.14 -3.86 -12.49
C SER A 64 23.21 -4.73 -11.81
N ARG A 65 22.94 -5.21 -10.59
CA ARG A 65 23.86 -6.07 -9.83
C ARG A 65 23.86 -7.51 -10.33
N SER A 66 22.77 -7.95 -10.94
CA SER A 66 22.63 -9.31 -11.47
C SER A 66 23.20 -9.46 -12.89
N LEU A 67 23.65 -8.37 -13.53
CA LEU A 67 24.28 -8.42 -14.84
C LEU A 67 25.71 -8.96 -14.74
N ASP A 68 26.02 -9.93 -15.60
CA ASP A 68 27.35 -10.52 -15.71
C ASP A 68 28.20 -9.77 -16.75
N SER A 69 29.51 -10.01 -16.73
CA SER A 69 30.45 -9.43 -17.70
C SER A 69 30.14 -9.77 -19.18
N SER A 70 29.35 -10.82 -19.43
CA SER A 70 28.88 -11.24 -20.77
C SER A 70 27.71 -10.40 -21.30
N THR A 71 26.89 -9.83 -20.41
CA THR A 71 25.71 -9.00 -20.74
C THR A 71 25.99 -7.54 -20.40
N SER A 72 26.86 -6.91 -21.21
CA SER A 72 27.32 -5.53 -20.97
C SER A 72 26.22 -4.45 -21.06
N ALA A 73 25.08 -4.75 -21.70
CA ALA A 73 23.95 -3.83 -21.79
C ALA A 73 22.64 -4.60 -21.98
N ILE A 74 21.58 -4.08 -21.37
CA ILE A 74 20.20 -4.56 -21.55
C ILE A 74 19.28 -3.37 -21.80
N ILE A 75 18.17 -3.60 -22.51
CA ILE A 75 17.00 -2.73 -22.49
C ILE A 75 16.13 -3.24 -21.34
N PRO A 76 16.02 -2.47 -20.24
CA PRO A 76 15.37 -2.96 -19.03
C PRO A 76 13.86 -3.10 -19.22
N PRO A 77 13.20 -3.98 -18.44
CA PRO A 77 11.75 -4.03 -18.39
C PRO A 77 11.19 -2.73 -17.81
N TRP A 78 9.95 -2.41 -18.16
CA TRP A 78 9.23 -1.35 -17.46
C TRP A 78 9.00 -1.78 -16.01
N SER A 79 9.29 -0.91 -15.03
CA SER A 79 9.12 -1.23 -13.61
C SER A 79 8.44 -0.11 -12.84
N GLY A 80 7.33 -0.41 -12.17
CA GLY A 80 6.53 0.59 -11.47
C GLY A 80 5.26 0.02 -10.85
N THR A 81 4.42 0.88 -10.28
CA THR A 81 3.13 0.44 -9.71
C THR A 81 2.09 0.23 -10.80
N LEU A 82 1.11 -0.64 -10.57
CA LEU A 82 -0.02 -0.82 -11.49
C LEU A 82 -0.73 0.51 -11.80
N LYS A 83 -0.94 1.38 -10.80
CA LYS A 83 -1.48 2.73 -10.98
C LYS A 83 -0.64 3.58 -11.95
N SER A 84 0.69 3.48 -11.91
CA SER A 84 1.57 4.21 -12.81
C SER A 84 1.54 3.63 -14.22
N TRP A 85 1.53 2.30 -14.34
CA TRP A 85 1.44 1.60 -15.62
C TRP A 85 0.16 1.99 -16.38
N VAL A 86 -0.98 1.88 -15.71
CA VAL A 86 -2.30 2.20 -16.28
C VAL A 86 -2.36 3.67 -16.71
N LYS A 87 -1.85 4.61 -15.90
CA LYS A 87 -1.82 6.03 -16.26
C LYS A 87 -0.91 6.34 -17.45
N GLN A 88 0.17 5.57 -17.64
CA GLN A 88 1.15 5.81 -18.70
C GLN A 88 0.72 5.22 -20.04
N PHE A 89 0.12 4.02 -20.03
CA PHE A 89 -0.11 3.25 -21.26
C PHE A 89 -1.57 3.13 -21.67
N VAL A 90 -2.52 3.47 -20.79
CA VAL A 90 -3.94 3.24 -21.05
C VAL A 90 -4.70 4.55 -21.00
N ASP A 91 -5.37 4.86 -22.10
CA ASP A 91 -6.30 5.99 -22.18
C ASP A 91 -7.60 5.68 -21.43
N ASN A 92 -8.19 6.72 -20.86
CA ASN A 92 -9.49 6.62 -20.22
C ASN A 92 -10.59 6.43 -21.28
N GLU A 93 -11.73 5.87 -20.87
CA GLU A 93 -12.85 5.63 -21.80
C GLU A 93 -13.47 6.94 -22.30
N HIS A 94 -13.33 8.03 -21.54
CA HIS A 94 -13.86 9.34 -21.87
C HIS A 94 -12.75 10.42 -21.77
N PRO A 95 -11.97 10.64 -22.84
CA PRO A 95 -10.90 11.63 -22.87
C PRO A 95 -11.39 13.08 -22.72
N ASP A 96 -12.66 13.34 -23.02
CA ASP A 96 -13.28 14.66 -22.86
C ASP A 96 -13.59 15.00 -21.40
N HIS A 97 -13.53 14.03 -20.48
CA HIS A 97 -13.81 14.28 -19.07
C HIS A 97 -12.63 14.97 -18.38
N GLN A 98 -12.91 16.05 -17.66
CA GLN A 98 -11.88 16.74 -16.89
C GLN A 98 -11.58 15.97 -15.60
N ILE A 99 -10.31 15.66 -15.37
CA ILE A 99 -9.85 15.04 -14.12
C ILE A 99 -9.71 16.13 -13.05
N ILE A 100 -10.45 15.99 -11.95
CA ILE A 100 -10.42 16.93 -10.83
C ILE A 100 -9.46 16.47 -9.74
N SER A 101 -8.80 17.44 -9.09
CA SER A 101 -7.94 17.18 -7.94
C SER A 101 -8.73 16.71 -6.72
N GLU A 102 -8.05 16.09 -5.75
CA GLU A 102 -8.66 15.70 -4.47
C GLU A 102 -9.33 16.90 -3.76
N GLN A 103 -8.69 18.07 -3.76
CA GLN A 103 -9.21 19.27 -3.11
C GLN A 103 -10.45 19.80 -3.84
N SER A 104 -10.43 19.82 -5.17
CA SER A 104 -11.60 20.20 -5.99
C SER A 104 -12.76 19.24 -5.78
N ARG A 105 -12.48 17.94 -5.70
CA ARG A 105 -13.46 16.90 -5.39
C ARG A 105 -14.08 17.10 -4.01
N GLN A 106 -13.28 17.42 -2.98
CA GLN A 106 -13.80 17.70 -1.63
C GLN A 106 -14.72 18.92 -1.62
N LEU A 107 -14.32 20.02 -2.27
CA LEU A 107 -15.14 21.23 -2.37
C LEU A 107 -16.48 20.97 -3.08
N LEU A 108 -16.44 20.28 -4.22
CA LEU A 108 -17.63 19.97 -5.02
C LEU A 108 -18.61 19.07 -4.24
N PHE A 109 -18.10 18.14 -3.43
CA PHE A 109 -18.93 17.31 -2.55
C PHE A 109 -19.52 18.11 -1.38
N ILE A 110 -18.78 19.05 -0.80
CA ILE A 110 -19.30 19.93 0.26
C ILE A 110 -20.40 20.83 -0.25
N GLU A 111 -20.23 21.41 -1.44
CA GLU A 111 -21.29 22.19 -2.10
C GLU A 111 -22.55 21.34 -2.29
N ALA A 112 -22.40 20.08 -2.72
CA ALA A 112 -23.52 19.16 -2.83
C ALA A 112 -24.20 18.87 -1.48
N LEU A 113 -23.42 18.67 -0.41
CA LEU A 113 -23.96 18.48 0.95
C LEU A 113 -24.64 19.75 1.49
N GLN A 114 -24.20 20.94 1.11
CA GLN A 114 -24.82 22.21 1.53
C GLN A 114 -26.24 22.37 0.96
N LEU A 115 -26.55 21.77 -0.19
CA LEU A 115 -27.92 21.72 -0.73
C LEU A 115 -28.86 20.87 0.14
N HIS A 116 -28.32 20.06 1.05
CA HIS A 116 -29.05 19.18 1.95
C HIS A 116 -28.71 19.46 3.44
N PRO A 117 -29.04 20.65 3.96
CA PRO A 117 -28.61 21.10 5.29
C PRO A 117 -29.12 20.26 6.47
N GLY A 118 -30.15 19.43 6.25
CA GLY A 118 -30.69 18.52 7.26
C GLY A 118 -29.92 17.22 7.45
N LEU A 119 -28.96 16.88 6.56
CA LEU A 119 -28.24 15.60 6.62
C LEU A 119 -27.12 15.61 7.68
N PHE A 120 -26.35 16.69 7.74
CA PHE A 120 -25.20 16.81 8.65
C PHE A 120 -25.09 18.23 9.21
N LYS A 121 -24.62 18.34 10.45
CA LYS A 121 -24.29 19.64 11.06
C LYS A 121 -23.14 20.32 10.31
N GLU A 122 -23.16 21.65 10.25
CA GLU A 122 -22.17 22.43 9.48
C GLU A 122 -20.72 22.18 9.92
N GLU A 123 -20.50 22.13 11.23
CA GLU A 123 -19.19 21.85 11.86
C GLU A 123 -18.55 20.52 11.39
N ASN A 124 -19.37 19.56 10.95
CA ASN A 124 -18.90 18.22 10.58
C ASN A 124 -18.77 18.01 9.06
N LYS A 125 -19.22 18.97 8.23
CA LYS A 125 -19.31 18.78 6.76
C LYS A 125 -17.96 18.38 6.14
N TRP A 126 -16.86 18.99 6.58
CA TRP A 126 -15.52 18.68 6.09
C TRP A 126 -15.06 17.27 6.46
N GLN A 127 -15.17 16.92 7.74
CA GLN A 127 -14.76 15.59 8.23
C GLN A 127 -15.60 14.48 7.59
N VAL A 128 -16.91 14.69 7.51
CA VAL A 128 -17.85 13.75 6.88
C VAL A 128 -17.54 13.60 5.40
N THR A 129 -17.24 14.70 4.69
CA THR A 129 -16.84 14.66 3.29
C THR A 129 -15.60 13.79 3.09
N GLN A 130 -14.55 14.00 3.88
CA GLN A 130 -13.32 13.21 3.78
C GLN A 130 -13.59 11.72 4.05
N ALA A 131 -14.37 11.41 5.09
CA ALA A 131 -14.71 10.04 5.44
C ALA A 131 -15.55 9.35 4.36
N LEU A 132 -16.60 10.02 3.85
CA LEU A 132 -17.47 9.46 2.81
C LEU A 132 -16.73 9.29 1.48
N LEU A 133 -15.92 10.27 1.09
CA LEU A 133 -15.11 10.18 -0.11
C LEU A 133 -14.09 9.04 -0.02
N GLY A 134 -13.40 8.89 1.12
CA GLY A 134 -12.51 7.76 1.36
C GLY A 134 -13.25 6.42 1.31
N LEU A 135 -14.42 6.33 1.93
CA LEU A 135 -15.28 5.15 1.87
C LEU A 135 -15.68 4.82 0.42
N PHE A 136 -16.08 5.83 -0.38
CA PHE A 136 -16.42 5.62 -1.78
C PHE A 136 -15.26 5.11 -2.61
N ASP A 137 -14.03 5.58 -2.34
CA ASP A 137 -12.84 5.06 -3.01
C ASP A 137 -12.59 3.60 -2.64
N GLU A 138 -12.60 3.27 -1.34
CA GLU A 138 -12.39 1.90 -0.86
C GLU A 138 -13.42 0.94 -1.44
N LEU A 139 -14.70 1.34 -1.45
CA LEU A 139 -15.78 0.55 -2.01
C LEU A 139 -15.62 0.37 -3.53
N SER A 140 -15.31 1.44 -4.25
CA SER A 140 -15.14 1.38 -5.71
C SER A 140 -13.93 0.52 -6.12
N LEU A 141 -12.89 0.45 -5.28
CA LEU A 141 -11.68 -0.36 -5.53
C LEU A 141 -11.84 -1.82 -5.11
N ASN A 142 -12.79 -2.15 -4.22
CA ASN A 142 -12.87 -3.48 -3.61
C ASN A 142 -14.18 -4.24 -3.85
N GLN A 143 -15.19 -3.63 -4.47
CA GLN A 143 -16.48 -4.29 -4.70
C GLN A 143 -16.81 -4.29 -6.19
N GLN A 144 -17.22 -5.46 -6.68
CA GLN A 144 -17.82 -5.60 -8.00
C GLN A 144 -19.33 -5.39 -7.86
N ASN A 145 -19.94 -4.62 -8.77
CA ASN A 145 -21.37 -4.29 -8.77
C ASN A 145 -21.87 -3.56 -7.50
N LEU A 146 -21.07 -2.60 -7.03
CA LEU A 146 -21.42 -1.75 -5.90
C LEU A 146 -22.74 -0.99 -6.17
N PHE A 147 -23.68 -1.05 -5.22
CA PHE A 147 -24.94 -0.31 -5.26
C PHE A 147 -25.79 -0.56 -6.52
N ALA A 148 -25.88 -1.81 -6.99
CA ALA A 148 -26.82 -2.18 -8.04
C ALA A 148 -28.30 -2.06 -7.58
N SER A 149 -28.57 -2.49 -6.34
CA SER A 149 -29.83 -2.25 -5.63
C SER A 149 -29.56 -1.87 -4.17
N GLU A 150 -30.43 -1.02 -3.60
CA GLU A 150 -30.45 -0.69 -2.16
C GLU A 150 -30.65 -1.96 -1.32
N GLU A 151 -31.51 -2.89 -1.75
CA GLU A 151 -31.83 -4.11 -1.02
C GLU A 151 -30.64 -5.09 -0.98
N GLU A 152 -29.95 -5.25 -2.11
CA GLU A 152 -28.77 -6.10 -2.21
C GLU A 152 -27.63 -5.57 -1.34
N TRP A 153 -27.44 -4.25 -1.34
CA TRP A 153 -26.46 -3.59 -0.48
C TRP A 153 -26.77 -3.79 1.01
N GLN A 154 -28.03 -3.61 1.42
CA GLN A 154 -28.45 -3.83 2.80
C GLN A 154 -28.26 -5.30 3.23
N LEU A 155 -28.58 -6.24 2.35
CA LEU A 155 -28.38 -7.67 2.60
C LEU A 155 -26.89 -8.01 2.75
N GLN A 156 -26.04 -7.48 1.86
CA GLN A 156 -24.59 -7.69 1.90
C GLN A 156 -23.99 -7.16 3.21
N LEU A 157 -24.41 -5.97 3.66
CA LEU A 157 -23.98 -5.41 4.94
C LEU A 157 -24.43 -6.27 6.13
N GLN A 158 -25.70 -6.69 6.16
CA GLN A 158 -26.21 -7.53 7.25
C GLN A 158 -25.44 -8.84 7.37
N GLN A 159 -25.14 -9.48 6.23
CA GLN A 159 -24.33 -10.70 6.18
C GLN A 159 -22.89 -10.44 6.66
N ALA A 160 -22.26 -9.35 6.23
CA ALA A 160 -20.90 -9.00 6.61
C ALA A 160 -20.75 -8.74 8.13
N TYR A 161 -21.73 -8.09 8.74
CA TYR A 161 -21.75 -7.86 10.20
C TYR A 161 -22.24 -9.08 11.01
N GLY A 162 -22.70 -10.15 10.35
CA GLY A 162 -23.25 -11.33 11.02
C GLY A 162 -24.51 -11.03 11.82
N ILE A 163 -25.34 -10.09 11.34
CA ILE A 163 -26.54 -9.63 12.03
C ILE A 163 -27.72 -10.54 11.65
N GLU A 164 -28.35 -11.16 12.66
CA GLU A 164 -29.52 -12.03 12.46
C GLU A 164 -30.85 -11.24 12.36
N HIS A 165 -30.88 -10.00 12.85
CA HIS A 165 -32.08 -9.15 12.87
C HIS A 165 -31.80 -7.73 12.37
N PRO A 166 -32.59 -7.19 11.43
CA PRO A 166 -32.35 -5.88 10.85
C PRO A 166 -32.32 -4.78 11.93
N HIS A 167 -31.20 -4.07 12.02
CA HIS A 167 -31.05 -2.88 12.87
C HIS A 167 -31.46 -1.63 12.08
N GLU A 168 -32.42 -0.87 12.61
CA GLU A 168 -32.98 0.32 11.94
C GLU A 168 -31.92 1.39 11.62
N HIS A 169 -30.99 1.65 12.55
CA HIS A 169 -29.89 2.60 12.33
C HIS A 169 -28.95 2.18 11.21
N LEU A 170 -28.59 0.89 11.15
CA LEU A 170 -27.73 0.36 10.09
C LEU A 170 -28.39 0.46 8.72
N LEU A 171 -29.70 0.16 8.64
CA LEU A 171 -30.48 0.30 7.41
C LEU A 171 -30.55 1.75 6.95
N TYR A 172 -30.76 2.69 7.87
CA TYR A 172 -30.80 4.12 7.58
C TYR A 172 -29.44 4.63 7.06
N GLU A 173 -28.33 4.31 7.75
CA GLU A 173 -26.99 4.70 7.33
C GLU A 173 -26.61 4.06 5.98
N SER A 174 -26.93 2.79 5.79
CA SER A 174 -26.75 2.06 4.53
C SER A 174 -27.44 2.76 3.36
N LYS A 175 -28.72 3.14 3.55
CA LYS A 175 -29.50 3.89 2.56
C LYS A 175 -28.86 5.25 2.28
N LEU A 176 -28.44 5.98 3.32
CA LEU A 176 -27.79 7.27 3.17
C LEU A 176 -26.52 7.18 2.32
N VAL A 177 -25.65 6.21 2.61
CA VAL A 177 -24.41 5.98 1.84
C VAL A 177 -24.72 5.63 0.39
N HIS A 178 -25.68 4.72 0.14
CA HIS A 178 -26.13 4.36 -1.20
C HIS A 178 -26.63 5.59 -1.98
N THR A 179 -27.53 6.37 -1.38
CA THR A 179 -28.09 7.58 -2.02
C THR A 179 -27.00 8.62 -2.32
N LEU A 180 -26.11 8.90 -1.36
CA LEU A 180 -25.03 9.88 -1.55
C LEU A 180 -24.04 9.44 -2.63
N TRP A 181 -23.72 8.15 -2.70
CA TRP A 181 -22.84 7.63 -3.74
C TRP A 181 -23.44 7.80 -5.15
N HIS A 182 -24.71 7.43 -5.34
CA HIS A 182 -25.37 7.61 -6.64
C HIS A 182 -25.49 9.09 -7.03
N ALA A 183 -25.84 9.95 -6.06
CA ALA A 183 -25.89 11.39 -6.29
C ALA A 183 -24.52 11.92 -6.72
N TRP A 184 -23.44 11.49 -6.06
CA TRP A 184 -22.08 11.87 -6.40
C TRP A 184 -21.67 11.41 -7.81
N LYS A 185 -21.88 10.14 -8.14
CA LYS A 185 -21.55 9.60 -9.48
C LYS A 185 -22.35 10.30 -10.58
N LYS A 186 -23.62 10.62 -10.33
CA LYS A 186 -24.46 11.39 -11.25
C LYS A 186 -23.94 12.82 -11.44
N GLN A 187 -23.55 13.49 -10.35
CA GLN A 187 -22.99 14.84 -10.43
C GLN A 187 -21.68 14.87 -11.21
N LEU A 188 -20.80 13.87 -11.04
CA LEU A 188 -19.57 13.76 -11.82
C LEU A 188 -19.87 13.55 -13.31
N SER A 189 -20.79 12.65 -13.66
CA SER A 189 -21.11 12.37 -15.05
C SER A 189 -21.79 13.53 -15.76
N GLU A 190 -22.73 14.22 -15.12
CA GLU A 190 -23.43 15.39 -15.68
C GLU A 190 -22.47 16.56 -15.95
N ASN A 191 -21.46 16.73 -15.09
CA ASN A 191 -20.45 17.76 -15.25
C ASN A 191 -19.25 17.31 -16.11
N LYS A 192 -19.27 16.09 -16.67
CA LYS A 192 -18.16 15.48 -17.43
C LYS A 192 -16.83 15.51 -16.65
N LEU A 193 -16.90 15.15 -15.38
CA LEU A 193 -15.76 15.12 -14.48
C LEU A 193 -15.39 13.68 -14.14
N TYR A 194 -14.09 13.45 -13.94
CA TYR A 194 -13.59 12.27 -13.24
C TYR A 194 -12.83 12.69 -11.99
N ASP A 195 -13.09 12.00 -10.88
CA ASP A 195 -12.14 11.97 -9.78
C ASP A 195 -10.99 11.01 -10.10
N GLU A 196 -9.90 11.06 -9.31
CA GLU A 196 -8.72 10.23 -9.56
C GLU A 196 -9.03 8.72 -9.53
N THR A 197 -9.95 8.29 -8.67
CA THR A 197 -10.35 6.88 -8.54
C THR A 197 -11.19 6.44 -9.74
N GLY A 198 -12.12 7.28 -10.19
CA GLY A 198 -12.94 7.02 -11.37
C GLY A 198 -12.12 6.96 -12.65
N ASP A 199 -11.18 7.89 -12.85
CA ASP A 199 -10.23 7.83 -13.97
C ASP A 199 -9.38 6.56 -13.92
N TYR A 200 -8.85 6.21 -12.74
CA TYR A 200 -8.06 4.99 -12.58
C TYR A 200 -8.86 3.73 -12.92
N LEU A 201 -10.08 3.60 -12.41
CA LEU A 201 -10.95 2.45 -12.69
C LEU A 201 -11.35 2.37 -14.18
N SER A 202 -11.63 3.51 -14.81
CA SER A 202 -11.95 3.58 -16.25
C SER A 202 -10.75 3.18 -17.11
N ARG A 203 -9.54 3.57 -16.74
CA ARG A 203 -8.34 3.11 -17.45
C ARG A 203 -8.08 1.62 -17.18
N LEU A 204 -8.30 1.14 -15.96
CA LEU A 204 -8.10 -0.26 -15.61
C LEU A 204 -9.09 -1.20 -16.35
N SER A 205 -10.35 -0.77 -16.55
CA SER A 205 -11.31 -1.52 -17.39
C SER A 205 -10.85 -1.59 -18.84
N ASN A 206 -10.31 -0.48 -19.37
CA ASN A 206 -9.81 -0.42 -20.75
C ASN A 206 -8.44 -1.10 -20.94
N ALA A 207 -7.67 -1.34 -19.88
CA ALA A 207 -6.32 -1.88 -19.97
C ALA A 207 -6.22 -3.19 -20.75
N CYS A 208 -7.23 -4.06 -20.66
CA CYS A 208 -7.25 -5.34 -21.35
C CYS A 208 -7.32 -5.22 -22.89
N THR A 209 -7.64 -4.04 -23.44
CA THR A 209 -7.73 -3.78 -24.89
C THR A 209 -6.41 -3.31 -25.48
N VAL A 210 -5.53 -2.71 -24.66
CA VAL A 210 -4.26 -2.10 -25.08
C VAL A 210 -3.09 -3.09 -24.96
N ILE A 211 -3.21 -4.12 -24.13
CA ILE A 211 -2.14 -5.10 -23.89
C ILE A 211 -1.96 -5.98 -25.12
N ASP A 212 -0.77 -5.90 -25.72
CA ASP A 212 -0.36 -6.75 -26.84
C ASP A 212 -0.18 -8.21 -26.39
N GLU A 213 -0.32 -9.16 -27.34
CA GLU A 213 -0.16 -10.59 -27.06
C GLU A 213 1.26 -10.96 -26.58
N GLN A 214 2.28 -10.18 -26.97
CA GLN A 214 3.68 -10.42 -26.61
C GLN A 214 4.07 -9.85 -25.24
N GLN A 215 3.26 -8.94 -24.67
CA GLN A 215 3.56 -8.35 -23.37
C GLN A 215 3.38 -9.36 -22.25
N PHE A 216 4.36 -9.39 -21.34
CA PHE A 216 4.35 -10.25 -20.17
C PHE A 216 4.49 -9.44 -18.88
N PHE A 217 3.77 -9.84 -17.85
CA PHE A 217 3.72 -9.15 -16.55
C PHE A 217 4.32 -10.00 -15.43
N LEU A 218 5.16 -9.38 -14.60
CA LEU A 218 5.62 -9.96 -13.34
C LEU A 218 5.07 -9.14 -12.18
N VAL A 219 4.18 -9.75 -11.39
CA VAL A 219 3.52 -9.08 -10.27
C VAL A 219 4.19 -9.45 -8.95
N ILE A 220 4.69 -8.47 -8.22
CA ILE A 220 5.24 -8.66 -6.87
C ILE A 220 4.16 -8.38 -5.83
N GLY A 221 3.87 -9.36 -4.97
CA GLY A 221 3.01 -9.18 -3.78
C GLY A 221 1.51 -9.09 -4.08
N PHE A 222 0.91 -10.17 -4.61
CA PHE A 222 -0.51 -10.20 -5.02
C PHE A 222 -1.52 -9.77 -3.92
N SER A 223 -1.23 -10.05 -2.65
CA SER A 223 -2.15 -9.78 -1.54
C SER A 223 -2.31 -8.29 -1.18
N SER A 224 -1.39 -7.41 -1.59
CA SER A 224 -1.49 -5.98 -1.31
C SER A 224 -2.38 -5.22 -2.30
N TYR A 225 -2.74 -5.84 -3.42
CA TYR A 225 -3.59 -5.23 -4.45
C TYR A 225 -5.06 -5.23 -4.02
N THR A 226 -5.81 -4.22 -4.48
CA THR A 226 -7.26 -4.15 -4.25
C THR A 226 -7.99 -5.27 -5.00
N LYS A 227 -9.23 -5.60 -4.62
CA LYS A 227 -9.94 -6.70 -5.29
C LYS A 227 -10.14 -6.45 -6.80
N THR A 228 -10.34 -5.20 -7.22
CA THR A 228 -10.45 -4.86 -8.64
C THR A 228 -9.12 -5.08 -9.36
N GLU A 229 -8.00 -4.68 -8.76
CA GLU A 229 -6.65 -4.93 -9.31
C GLU A 229 -6.33 -6.43 -9.35
N GLN A 230 -6.69 -7.18 -8.31
CA GLN A 230 -6.54 -8.64 -8.28
C GLN A 230 -7.33 -9.30 -9.40
N SER A 231 -8.56 -8.84 -9.67
CA SER A 231 -9.37 -9.36 -10.78
C SER A 231 -8.72 -9.09 -12.14
N PHE A 232 -8.13 -7.90 -12.33
CA PHE A 232 -7.34 -7.59 -13.53
C PHE A 232 -6.12 -8.51 -13.68
N ILE A 233 -5.34 -8.68 -12.60
CA ILE A 233 -4.17 -9.57 -12.59
C ILE A 233 -4.58 -11.03 -12.88
N GLN A 234 -5.69 -11.50 -12.30
CA GLN A 234 -6.22 -12.84 -12.56
C GLN A 234 -6.63 -13.03 -14.03
N ASN A 235 -7.16 -11.99 -14.69
CA ASN A 235 -7.45 -12.04 -16.12
C ASN A 235 -6.15 -12.23 -16.93
N LEU A 236 -5.08 -11.49 -16.61
CA LEU A 236 -3.76 -11.65 -17.26
C LEU A 236 -3.16 -13.03 -17.03
N VAL A 237 -3.31 -13.58 -15.81
CA VAL A 237 -2.91 -14.96 -15.50
C VAL A 237 -3.70 -15.96 -16.36
N GLY A 238 -5.01 -15.77 -16.51
CA GLY A 238 -5.86 -16.59 -17.37
C GLY A 238 -5.42 -16.58 -18.85
N ARG A 239 -4.88 -15.44 -19.31
CA ARG A 239 -4.29 -15.28 -20.65
C ARG A 239 -2.85 -15.81 -20.78
N LYS A 240 -2.26 -16.32 -19.68
CA LYS A 240 -0.85 -16.74 -19.59
C LYS A 240 0.17 -15.61 -19.85
N GLN A 241 -0.23 -14.37 -19.60
CA GLN A 241 0.60 -13.17 -19.77
C GLN A 241 1.10 -12.61 -18.42
N CYS A 242 0.95 -13.37 -17.33
CA CYS A 242 1.35 -12.90 -16.01
C CYS A 242 1.86 -14.05 -15.13
N SER A 243 2.96 -13.80 -14.42
CA SER A 243 3.42 -14.62 -13.28
C SER A 243 3.43 -13.79 -12.01
N ILE A 244 3.13 -14.44 -10.89
CA ILE A 244 3.07 -13.79 -9.58
C ILE A 244 4.29 -14.20 -8.78
N ILE A 245 5.01 -13.24 -8.22
CA ILE A 245 6.15 -13.46 -7.33
C ILE A 245 5.70 -13.07 -5.92
N ALA A 246 5.78 -14.02 -5.00
CA ALA A 246 5.40 -13.82 -3.61
C ALA A 246 6.51 -14.32 -2.69
N VAL A 247 6.71 -13.64 -1.56
CA VAL A 247 7.57 -14.14 -0.49
C VAL A 247 6.84 -15.31 0.17
N THR A 248 7.54 -16.40 0.43
CA THR A 248 6.99 -17.50 1.24
C THR A 248 6.70 -17.00 2.65
N ASP A 249 5.52 -17.33 3.18
CA ASP A 249 5.14 -16.97 4.56
C ASP A 249 6.10 -17.60 5.60
N THR A 250 6.80 -18.67 5.20
CA THR A 250 7.76 -19.41 6.02
C THR A 250 9.04 -19.68 5.24
N ILE A 251 10.17 -19.72 5.93
CA ILE A 251 11.44 -20.23 5.41
C ILE A 251 11.27 -21.73 5.18
N GLU A 252 11.29 -22.18 3.92
CA GLU A 252 11.30 -23.60 3.59
C GLU A 252 12.48 -24.31 4.28
N THR A 253 12.18 -25.36 5.04
CA THR A 253 13.16 -26.17 5.79
C THR A 253 13.83 -27.25 4.92
N THR A 254 13.95 -27.00 3.61
CA THR A 254 14.45 -27.95 2.61
C THR A 254 15.96 -27.84 2.41
N SER A 255 16.77 -27.72 3.47
CA SER A 255 18.22 -27.90 3.46
C SER A 255 18.77 -27.87 4.89
N SER A 256 19.90 -28.54 5.12
CA SER A 256 20.59 -28.87 6.37
C SER A 256 21.02 -27.72 7.32
N GLU A 257 20.34 -26.58 7.34
CA GLU A 257 20.64 -25.42 8.19
C GLU A 257 19.41 -24.97 9.00
N HIS A 258 18.94 -25.83 9.91
CA HIS A 258 18.00 -25.39 10.96
C HIS A 258 18.72 -24.43 11.90
N THR A 259 18.39 -23.14 11.82
CA THR A 259 18.85 -22.15 12.79
C THR A 259 17.72 -21.81 13.76
N VAL A 260 18.07 -21.48 15.01
CA VAL A 260 17.11 -20.96 16.00
C VAL A 260 16.31 -19.78 15.43
N PHE A 261 16.95 -18.98 14.58
CA PHE A 261 16.32 -17.85 13.90
C PHE A 261 15.27 -18.28 12.86
N SER A 262 15.56 -19.26 12.00
CA SER A 262 14.60 -19.73 11.00
C SER A 262 13.36 -20.34 11.65
N ASP A 263 13.52 -21.11 12.73
CA ASP A 263 12.40 -21.69 13.47
C ASP A 263 11.57 -20.61 14.17
N PHE A 264 12.22 -19.58 14.73
CA PHE A 264 11.54 -18.44 15.34
C PHE A 264 10.70 -17.64 14.33
N ILE A 265 11.26 -17.33 13.15
CA ILE A 265 10.54 -16.62 12.07
C ILE A 265 9.36 -17.47 11.60
N ASN A 266 9.56 -18.77 11.38
CA ASN A 266 8.50 -19.68 10.96
C ASN A 266 7.34 -19.72 11.97
N GLU A 267 7.61 -19.84 13.27
CA GLU A 267 6.57 -19.80 14.31
C GLU A 267 5.91 -18.42 14.44
N THR A 268 6.66 -17.34 14.22
CA THR A 268 6.14 -15.96 14.30
C THR A 268 5.12 -15.70 13.18
N PHE A 269 5.46 -16.06 11.94
CA PHE A 269 4.68 -15.78 10.74
C PHE A 269 3.75 -16.93 10.30
N SER A 270 3.70 -18.05 11.03
CA SER A 270 2.72 -19.13 10.83
C SER A 270 1.30 -18.75 11.28
N TYR A 271 0.70 -17.72 10.66
CA TYR A 271 -0.63 -17.22 11.05
C TYR A 271 -1.75 -18.27 10.97
N ARG A 272 -1.56 -19.33 10.17
CA ARG A 272 -2.53 -20.42 9.96
C ARG A 272 -2.57 -21.45 11.11
N THR A 273 -1.58 -21.48 12.00
CA THR A 273 -1.42 -22.57 12.99
C THR A 273 -2.00 -22.29 14.38
N GLY A 274 -2.49 -21.06 14.62
CA GLY A 274 -3.12 -20.64 15.88
C GLY A 274 -2.83 -19.17 16.22
N SER A 275 -3.27 -18.70 17.40
CA SER A 275 -2.98 -17.33 17.87
C SER A 275 -1.50 -17.16 18.26
N ILE A 276 -1.00 -15.92 18.26
CA ILE A 276 0.40 -15.62 18.63
C ILE A 276 0.79 -16.17 20.01
N LYS A 277 -0.15 -16.14 20.98
CA LYS A 277 0.05 -16.71 22.31
C LYS A 277 0.29 -18.22 22.25
N SER A 278 -0.52 -18.94 21.48
CA SER A 278 -0.38 -20.39 21.33
C SER A 278 0.91 -20.77 20.61
N ARG A 279 1.30 -20.01 19.58
CA ARG A 279 2.57 -20.21 18.86
C ARG A 279 3.78 -19.93 19.75
N ALA A 280 3.78 -18.83 20.49
CA ALA A 280 4.82 -18.51 21.46
C ALA A 280 4.96 -19.58 22.56
N LEU A 281 3.83 -20.13 23.04
CA LEU A 281 3.85 -21.25 24.00
C LEU A 281 4.42 -22.53 23.38
N ARG A 282 4.09 -22.84 22.12
CA ARG A 282 4.67 -23.99 21.41
C ARG A 282 6.18 -23.85 21.24
N TYR A 283 6.64 -22.70 20.75
CA TYR A 283 8.06 -22.39 20.60
C TYR A 283 8.81 -22.50 21.94
N ARG A 284 8.21 -22.03 23.03
CA ARG A 284 8.80 -22.19 24.38
C ARG A 284 8.89 -23.64 24.84
N ASN A 285 7.89 -24.46 24.50
CA ASN A 285 7.80 -25.85 24.96
C ASN A 285 8.61 -26.83 24.09
N GLN A 286 8.94 -26.45 22.86
CA GLN A 286 9.78 -27.21 21.93
C GLN A 286 10.95 -26.34 21.44
N PRO A 287 11.89 -25.97 22.33
CA PRO A 287 13.04 -25.18 21.92
C PRO A 287 13.95 -26.02 20.99
N PRO A 288 14.45 -25.46 19.88
CA PRO A 288 15.41 -26.15 19.02
C PRO A 288 16.69 -26.55 19.80
N GLU A 289 17.25 -27.73 19.48
CA GLU A 289 18.46 -28.24 20.14
C GLU A 289 19.70 -27.41 19.75
N LYS A 290 20.20 -26.59 20.70
CA LYS A 290 21.47 -25.79 20.70
C LYS A 290 21.47 -24.57 19.76
N SER A 291 21.94 -23.37 20.09
CA SER A 291 22.57 -22.77 21.27
C SER A 291 21.88 -21.41 21.52
N SER A 292 21.59 -21.06 22.77
CA SER A 292 20.88 -19.82 23.16
C SER A 292 21.68 -18.52 22.95
N THR A 293 22.76 -18.56 22.18
CA THR A 293 23.73 -17.45 22.05
C THR A 293 23.62 -16.66 20.75
N ASP A 294 22.79 -17.09 19.79
CA ASP A 294 22.60 -16.39 18.50
C ASP A 294 21.15 -15.92 18.29
N MET A 295 20.49 -15.38 19.34
CA MET A 295 19.30 -14.57 19.09
C MET A 295 19.75 -13.24 18.48
N LEU A 296 19.48 -13.06 17.18
CA LEU A 296 19.77 -11.83 16.41
C LEU A 296 18.96 -10.60 16.85
N PHE A 297 18.15 -10.71 17.90
CA PHE A 297 17.34 -9.62 18.44
C PHE A 297 17.74 -9.28 19.87
N SER A 298 17.78 -7.99 20.17
CA SER A 298 17.93 -7.46 21.51
C SER A 298 16.75 -6.55 21.82
N THR A 299 16.30 -6.56 23.07
CA THR A 299 15.24 -5.68 23.53
C THR A 299 15.82 -4.66 24.51
N TYR A 300 15.34 -3.43 24.42
CA TYR A 300 15.71 -2.36 25.33
C TYR A 300 14.44 -1.76 25.92
N LEU A 301 14.33 -1.79 27.24
CA LEU A 301 13.21 -1.19 27.96
C LEU A 301 13.56 0.27 28.26
N ALA A 302 12.77 1.19 27.69
CA ALA A 302 12.86 2.61 27.98
C ALA A 302 11.72 3.04 28.92
N SER A 303 12.03 3.92 29.87
CA SER A 303 11.07 4.43 30.86
C SER A 303 10.22 5.58 30.32
N ASN A 304 10.67 6.25 29.25
CA ASN A 304 10.00 7.36 28.60
C ASN A 304 10.50 7.59 27.16
N GLU A 305 9.83 8.49 26.43
CA GLU A 305 10.17 8.86 25.04
C GLU A 305 11.63 9.36 24.88
N GLU A 306 12.15 10.13 25.85
CA GLU A 306 13.52 10.66 25.78
C GLU A 306 14.56 9.55 25.87
N GLU A 307 14.40 8.65 26.85
CA GLU A 307 15.30 7.53 27.05
C GLU A 307 15.30 6.61 25.81
N GLN A 308 14.11 6.35 25.25
CA GLN A 308 13.97 5.59 24.02
C GLN A 308 14.76 6.23 22.87
N ILE A 309 14.57 7.53 22.63
CA ILE A 309 15.27 8.24 21.55
C ILE A 309 16.77 8.23 21.78
N ARG A 310 17.24 8.46 23.01
CA ARG A 310 18.68 8.47 23.33
C ARG A 310 19.31 7.09 23.14
N ALA A 311 18.62 6.03 23.53
CA ALA A 311 19.08 4.67 23.32
C ALA A 311 19.20 4.33 21.83
N ILE A 312 18.21 4.72 21.02
CA ILE A 312 18.24 4.52 19.56
C ILE A 312 19.37 5.37 18.93
N ASP A 313 19.47 6.65 19.27
CA ASP A 313 20.52 7.56 18.80
C ASP A 313 21.93 7.00 19.08
N TYR A 314 22.15 6.52 20.30
CA TYR A 314 23.41 5.88 20.69
C TYR A 314 23.69 4.61 19.88
N HIS A 315 22.69 3.72 19.76
CA HIS A 315 22.83 2.47 19.02
C HIS A 315 23.11 2.70 17.53
N VAL A 316 22.45 3.68 16.92
CA VAL A 316 22.66 4.07 15.52
C VAL A 316 24.10 4.55 15.34
N ARG A 317 24.55 5.51 16.15
CA ARG A 317 25.92 6.05 16.05
C ARG A 317 26.98 4.98 16.18
N LEU A 318 26.85 4.07 17.15
CA LEU A 318 27.79 2.97 17.35
C LEU A 318 27.90 2.09 16.10
N ASN A 319 26.77 1.64 15.58
CA ASN A 319 26.76 0.74 14.41
C ASN A 319 27.17 1.47 13.12
N THR A 320 26.88 2.77 13.00
CA THR A 320 27.37 3.59 11.88
C THR A 320 28.90 3.72 11.90
N LEU A 321 29.52 3.85 13.09
CA LEU A 321 30.99 3.83 13.23
C LEU A 321 31.59 2.49 12.82
N GLU A 322 30.87 1.39 13.03
CA GLU A 322 31.24 0.05 12.56
C GLU A 322 30.98 -0.17 11.05
N GLY A 323 30.49 0.84 10.33
CA GLY A 323 30.19 0.76 8.90
C GLY A 323 28.94 -0.04 8.54
N LYS A 324 28.07 -0.33 9.53
CA LYS A 324 26.82 -1.07 9.30
C LYS A 324 25.75 -0.17 8.70
N ARG A 325 24.90 -0.76 7.86
CA ARG A 325 23.68 -0.12 7.34
C ARG A 325 22.52 -0.40 8.28
N ILE A 326 21.81 0.64 8.68
CA ILE A 326 20.78 0.57 9.71
C ILE A 326 19.47 1.08 9.13
N ALA A 327 18.40 0.32 9.32
CA ALA A 327 17.04 0.76 9.05
C ALA A 327 16.30 0.94 10.38
N ILE A 328 15.58 2.05 10.51
CA ILE A 328 14.77 2.37 11.70
C ILE A 328 13.31 2.34 11.26
N ILE A 329 12.52 1.49 11.91
CA ILE A 329 11.09 1.35 11.63
C ILE A 329 10.34 1.89 12.86
N SER A 330 9.51 2.91 12.64
CA SER A 330 8.71 3.52 13.70
C SER A 330 7.37 3.97 13.15
N GLU A 331 6.31 3.68 13.88
CA GLU A 331 4.96 4.19 13.61
C GLU A 331 4.74 5.59 14.22
N ASP A 332 5.65 6.04 15.11
CA ASP A 332 5.55 7.33 15.79
C ASP A 332 6.34 8.41 15.03
N ARG A 333 5.60 9.29 14.35
CA ARG A 333 6.17 10.42 13.60
C ARG A 333 6.87 11.44 14.49
N LYS A 334 6.40 11.67 15.73
CA LYS A 334 6.99 12.64 16.66
C LYS A 334 8.35 12.14 17.14
N LEU A 335 8.44 10.87 17.55
CA LEU A 335 9.72 10.25 17.93
C LEU A 335 10.71 10.24 16.77
N SER A 336 10.25 9.87 15.56
CA SER A 336 11.08 9.83 14.35
C SER A 336 11.68 11.18 13.99
N ARG A 337 10.89 12.27 14.04
CA ARG A 337 11.36 13.64 13.80
C ARG A 337 12.43 14.07 14.80
N ARG A 338 12.22 13.73 16.07
CA ARG A 338 13.16 14.10 17.14
C ARG A 338 14.47 13.32 17.03
N LEU A 339 14.40 12.03 16.76
CA LEU A 339 15.58 11.20 16.51
C LEU A 339 16.39 11.72 15.31
N ARG A 340 15.70 12.07 14.21
CA ARG A 340 16.32 12.68 13.03
C ARG A 340 17.12 13.94 13.38
N ALA A 341 16.52 14.87 14.13
CA ALA A 341 17.22 16.09 14.55
C ALA A 341 18.50 15.80 15.38
N LEU A 342 18.48 14.76 16.22
CA LEU A 342 19.66 14.36 16.98
C LEU A 342 20.76 13.75 16.10
N LEU A 343 20.38 12.92 15.13
CA LEU A 343 21.30 12.26 14.21
C LEU A 343 21.87 13.23 13.17
N GLU A 344 21.07 14.15 12.62
CA GLU A 344 21.53 15.20 11.70
C GLU A 344 22.50 16.16 12.41
N ARG A 345 22.23 16.52 13.68
CA ARG A 345 23.19 17.28 14.51
C ARG A 345 24.52 16.55 14.68
N ALA A 346 24.53 15.23 14.58
CA ALA A 346 25.75 14.41 14.65
C ALA A 346 26.42 14.19 13.29
N GLY A 347 25.90 14.79 12.21
CA GLY A 347 26.40 14.60 10.85
C GLY A 347 26.02 13.26 10.22
N ILE A 348 25.07 12.52 10.79
CA ILE A 348 24.55 11.28 10.18
C ILE A 348 23.47 11.66 9.17
N GLN A 349 23.66 11.25 7.91
CA GLN A 349 22.65 11.43 6.87
C GLN A 349 21.56 10.37 7.00
N LEU A 350 20.30 10.79 6.92
CA LEU A 350 19.14 9.89 6.96
C LEU A 350 18.38 9.96 5.64
N GLN A 351 17.99 8.80 5.13
CA GLN A 351 17.00 8.68 4.07
C GLN A 351 15.63 8.47 4.70
N ASP A 352 14.76 9.47 4.58
CA ASP A 352 13.41 9.46 5.15
C ASP A 352 12.38 9.24 4.03
N ASN A 353 11.72 8.09 4.08
CA ASN A 353 10.75 7.70 3.07
C ASN A 353 9.37 8.36 3.26
N ALA A 354 9.10 8.98 4.42
CA ALA A 354 7.77 9.55 4.72
C ALA A 354 7.59 10.99 4.23
N GLY A 355 8.67 11.68 3.86
CA GLY A 355 8.65 13.08 3.44
C GLY A 355 8.26 14.05 4.57
N TRP A 356 8.17 15.34 4.24
CA TRP A 356 7.80 16.41 5.19
C TRP A 356 6.48 17.04 4.78
N SER A 357 5.56 17.22 5.75
CA SER A 357 4.32 17.95 5.48
C SER A 357 4.64 19.40 5.11
N LEU A 358 4.18 19.80 3.92
CA LEU A 358 4.35 21.16 3.41
C LEU A 358 3.70 22.21 4.35
N ALA A 359 2.67 21.82 5.09
CA ALA A 359 2.02 22.67 6.11
C ALA A 359 2.97 23.10 7.25
N THR A 360 4.07 22.38 7.47
CA THR A 360 5.07 22.71 8.50
C THR A 360 6.22 23.58 7.99
N THR A 361 6.15 24.03 6.73
CA THR A 361 7.15 24.94 6.15
C THR A 361 6.86 26.39 6.53
N GLN A 362 7.89 27.24 6.51
CA GLN A 362 7.73 28.68 6.73
C GLN A 362 6.78 29.31 5.72
N ALA A 363 6.80 28.87 4.47
CA ALA A 363 5.90 29.37 3.42
C ALA A 363 4.43 29.10 3.77
N ALA A 364 4.10 27.89 4.23
CA ALA A 364 2.75 27.55 4.66
C ALA A 364 2.32 28.37 5.89
N SER A 365 3.19 28.49 6.90
CA SER A 365 2.90 29.31 8.09
C SER A 365 2.66 30.78 7.76
N ILE A 366 3.35 31.35 6.76
CA ILE A 366 3.08 32.71 6.29
C ILE A 366 1.66 32.77 5.72
N ILE A 367 1.31 31.91 4.77
CA ILE A 367 -0.03 31.93 4.15
C ILE A 367 -1.13 31.77 5.22
N GLU A 368 -0.96 30.83 6.16
CA GLU A 368 -1.90 30.60 7.27
C GLU A 368 -2.12 31.86 8.12
N ARG A 369 -1.04 32.56 8.50
CA ARG A 369 -1.13 33.81 9.27
C ARG A 369 -1.87 34.91 8.50
N TRP A 370 -1.65 35.03 7.19
CA TRP A 370 -2.36 36.00 6.36
C TRP A 370 -3.85 35.69 6.25
N LEU A 371 -4.23 34.40 6.14
CA LEU A 371 -5.63 34.00 6.15
C LEU A 371 -6.29 34.28 7.50
N GLN A 372 -5.63 33.97 8.62
CA GLN A 372 -6.12 34.31 9.96
C GLN A 372 -6.30 35.82 10.13
N CYS A 373 -5.39 36.64 9.61
CA CYS A 373 -5.58 38.09 9.60
C CYS A 373 -6.87 38.50 8.87
N ILE A 374 -7.18 37.89 7.72
CA ILE A 374 -8.40 38.21 6.98
C ILE A 374 -9.65 37.76 7.77
N GLU A 375 -9.61 36.59 8.40
CA GLU A 375 -10.71 36.06 9.23
C GLU A 375 -10.95 36.88 10.51
N GLU A 376 -9.88 37.42 11.10
CA GLU A 376 -9.92 38.26 12.30
C GLU A 376 -10.00 39.77 11.99
N ASP A 377 -10.63 40.17 10.88
CA ASP A 377 -10.84 41.57 10.48
C ASP A 377 -9.53 42.41 10.47
N PHE A 378 -8.48 41.86 9.88
CA PHE A 378 -7.12 42.43 9.77
C PHE A 378 -6.42 42.69 11.12
N SER A 379 -6.70 41.85 12.13
CA SER A 379 -5.91 41.78 13.36
C SER A 379 -4.41 41.62 13.06
N ALA A 380 -3.56 42.40 13.72
CA ALA A 380 -2.10 42.27 13.58
C ALA A 380 -1.52 41.10 14.40
N TYR A 381 -2.31 40.50 15.31
CA TYR A 381 -1.85 39.49 16.24
C TYR A 381 -1.31 38.21 15.56
N PRO A 382 -1.94 37.66 14.49
CA PRO A 382 -1.39 36.51 13.77
C PRO A 382 -0.03 36.77 13.08
N LEU A 383 0.33 38.04 12.81
CA LEU A 383 1.59 38.41 12.15
C LEU A 383 2.74 38.66 13.11
N LEU A 384 2.46 38.86 14.41
CA LEU A 384 3.48 38.96 15.46
C LEU A 384 4.07 37.58 15.81
#